data_AF-A0A1P8UV04-F1
#
_entry.id   AF-A0A1P8UV04-F1
#
_cell.length_a   1.000
_cell.length_b   1.000
_cell.length_c   1.000
_cell.angle_alpha   90.00
_cell.angle_beta   90.00
_cell.angle_gamma   90.00
#
_symmetry.space_group_name_H-M   'P 1'
#
loop_
_entity.id
_entity.type
_entity.pdbx_description
1 polymer ?
#
loop_
_entity_poly.entity_id
_entity_poly.type
_entity_poly.pdbx_seq_one_letter_code
_entity_poly.pdbx_strand_id
1 'polypeptide(L)'
;MRLRARGALGAALAGCLALAAAASGGEAKFSGSFTWRSDDPAFGGFSGLEVSEDGTRFTAISDRAAIVSGRFLRRDGEITGIEAGPITPLLDTDGKTQRQQRGDSEGLAIRADGRRFVSFEGIGRVWAYVTLDKAARLPRPDAFKSLQSNSGLEALAIDAAGRLYTLPERSGALTRPFPVWRYDNGIWTQPFDIPRRGGFLAVGADIGPDGRFYLLEREFTGFGFRSRVRRFDMSETALSGEVTLFESPLLRHDNLEGLAVWQDPRGHIRLTMIADDNFNALQRTQFVEYTVPESLASKSDRP
;
A
#
# COMPACT_ATOMS: atom_id res chain seq x y z
N MET A 1 17.55 -23.98 71.24
CA MET A 1 17.32 -22.54 71.03
C MET A 1 18.66 -21.87 70.74
N ARG A 2 18.73 -21.12 69.63
CA ARG A 2 19.85 -20.26 69.13
C ARG A 2 21.03 -20.94 68.43
N LEU A 3 20.89 -21.05 67.10
CA LEU A 3 22.00 -21.05 66.14
C LEU A 3 22.74 -19.70 66.16
N ARG A 4 24.06 -19.72 66.00
CA ARG A 4 24.85 -18.57 65.54
C ARG A 4 25.61 -18.94 64.27
N ALA A 5 25.34 -18.15 63.24
CA ALA A 5 25.94 -18.18 61.92
C ALA A 5 27.33 -17.54 61.90
N ARG A 6 28.27 -18.11 61.12
CA ARG A 6 29.36 -17.51 60.31
C ARG A 6 29.78 -18.62 59.33
N GLY A 7 30.12 -18.44 58.06
CA GLY A 7 30.42 -17.26 57.26
C GLY A 7 30.39 -17.65 55.77
N ALA A 8 30.46 -16.62 54.93
CA ALA A 8 30.21 -16.64 53.50
C ALA A 8 31.31 -17.33 52.67
N LEU A 9 30.91 -17.87 51.51
CA LEU A 9 31.74 -17.82 50.30
C LEU A 9 30.80 -17.66 49.10
N GLY A 10 30.80 -16.47 48.50
CA GLY A 10 30.08 -16.19 47.26
C GLY A 10 30.87 -16.73 46.08
N ALA A 11 30.20 -17.50 45.22
CA ALA A 11 30.67 -17.81 43.88
C ALA A 11 29.68 -17.17 42.89
N ALA A 12 30.09 -16.06 42.30
CA ALA A 12 29.42 -15.46 41.16
C ALA A 12 29.74 -16.28 39.91
N LEU A 13 28.77 -17.02 39.38
CA LEU A 13 28.84 -17.54 38.02
C LEU A 13 28.13 -16.56 37.08
N ALA A 14 28.93 -15.76 36.38
CA ALA A 14 28.50 -15.04 35.19
C ALA A 14 28.37 -16.05 34.03
N GLY A 15 27.17 -16.60 33.86
CA GLY A 15 26.82 -17.38 32.68
C GLY A 15 26.62 -16.46 31.48
N CYS A 16 27.57 -16.45 30.56
CA CYS A 16 27.41 -15.83 29.25
C CYS A 16 26.29 -16.54 28.48
N LEU A 17 25.07 -15.98 28.50
CA LEU A 17 24.06 -16.32 27.51
C LEU A 17 24.48 -15.70 26.17
N ALA A 18 25.18 -16.49 25.37
CA ALA A 18 25.25 -16.27 23.94
C ALA A 18 23.84 -16.51 23.37
N LEU A 19 23.06 -15.43 23.29
CA LEU A 19 21.88 -15.39 22.42
C LEU A 19 22.39 -15.47 20.99
N ALA A 20 22.41 -16.68 20.44
CA ALA A 20 22.42 -16.86 19.00
C ALA A 20 21.16 -16.16 18.48
N ALA A 21 21.35 -14.97 17.92
CA ALA A 21 20.32 -14.31 17.13
C ALA A 21 20.01 -15.25 15.96
N ALA A 22 18.90 -15.98 16.06
CA ALA A 22 18.29 -16.58 14.91
C ALA A 22 18.02 -15.44 13.93
N ALA A 23 18.73 -15.43 12.80
CA ALA A 23 18.50 -14.47 11.74
C ALA A 23 17.04 -14.65 11.27
N SER A 24 16.15 -13.75 11.68
CA SER A 24 14.87 -13.58 11.00
C SER A 24 15.19 -13.20 9.56
N GLY A 25 14.62 -13.94 8.60
CA GLY A 25 14.76 -13.66 7.17
C GLY A 25 14.49 -12.19 6.91
N GLY A 26 15.39 -11.53 6.16
CA GLY A 26 15.61 -10.09 6.23
C GLY A 26 14.38 -9.24 5.93
N GLU A 27 13.67 -8.78 6.97
CA GLU A 27 12.55 -7.86 6.88
C GLU A 27 12.91 -6.57 6.12
N ALA A 28 11.92 -5.99 5.44
CA ALA A 28 12.04 -4.65 4.86
C ALA A 28 12.46 -3.66 5.94
N LYS A 29 13.48 -2.87 5.65
CA LYS A 29 14.09 -1.95 6.61
C LYS A 29 13.44 -0.59 6.52
N PHE A 30 12.94 -0.09 7.65
CA PHE A 30 12.41 1.26 7.74
C PHE A 30 13.47 2.28 7.30
N SER A 31 13.13 3.09 6.31
CA SER A 31 14.03 4.08 5.70
C SER A 31 13.74 5.49 6.21
N GLY A 32 12.48 5.81 6.48
CA GLY A 32 12.09 7.11 7.03
C GLY A 32 10.60 7.37 6.90
N SER A 33 10.16 8.48 7.49
CA SER A 33 8.82 8.99 7.27
C SER A 33 8.79 10.51 7.26
N PHE A 34 7.87 11.07 6.47
CA PHE A 34 7.70 12.50 6.30
C PHE A 34 6.21 12.87 6.45
N THR A 35 5.89 13.75 7.39
CA THR A 35 4.52 14.28 7.54
C THR A 35 4.31 15.41 6.56
N TRP A 36 3.40 15.20 5.61
CA TRP A 36 3.01 16.20 4.65
C TRP A 36 1.88 17.05 5.23
N ARG A 37 2.00 18.37 5.09
CA ARG A 37 0.99 19.34 5.54
C ARG A 37 0.72 20.33 4.41
N SER A 38 -0.53 20.77 4.33
CA SER A 38 -0.97 21.83 3.43
C SER A 38 -2.15 22.57 4.10
N ASP A 39 -2.27 23.86 3.82
CA ASP A 39 -3.44 24.66 4.22
C ASP A 39 -4.53 24.65 3.13
N ASP A 40 -4.34 23.90 2.04
CA ASP A 40 -5.34 23.72 0.99
C ASP A 40 -6.59 23.02 1.57
N PRO A 41 -7.80 23.60 1.46
CA PRO A 41 -9.03 22.99 1.97
C PRO A 41 -9.38 21.62 1.37
N ALA A 42 -8.82 21.27 0.21
CA ALA A 42 -8.99 19.98 -0.43
C ALA A 42 -7.94 18.92 0.02
N PHE A 43 -7.02 19.29 0.93
CA PHE A 43 -5.99 18.39 1.45
C PHE A 43 -6.55 17.39 2.49
N GLY A 44 -6.02 16.17 2.47
CA GLY A 44 -6.39 15.07 3.38
C GLY A 44 -7.08 13.92 2.62
N GLY A 45 -7.41 12.84 3.31
CA GLY A 45 -8.17 11.74 2.70
C GLY A 45 -7.39 10.88 1.71
N PHE A 46 -6.05 10.89 1.74
CA PHE A 46 -5.24 10.29 0.66
C PHE A 46 -5.15 8.76 0.78
N SER A 47 -5.77 8.04 -0.16
CA SER A 47 -5.88 6.59 -0.17
C SER A 47 -5.11 5.90 -1.31
N GLY A 48 -4.77 6.60 -2.39
CA GLY A 48 -4.01 6.03 -3.52
C GLY A 48 -2.71 6.79 -3.80
N LEU A 49 -1.65 6.06 -4.20
CA LEU A 49 -0.31 6.62 -4.44
C LEU A 49 0.39 5.93 -5.61
N GLU A 50 1.03 6.74 -6.45
CA GLU A 50 1.94 6.31 -7.50
C GLU A 50 3.23 7.13 -7.43
N VAL A 51 4.37 6.49 -7.65
CA VAL A 51 5.70 7.11 -7.58
C VAL A 51 6.46 6.86 -8.88
N SER A 52 7.13 7.88 -9.42
CA SER A 52 7.92 7.72 -10.65
C SER A 52 9.04 6.71 -10.46
N GLU A 53 9.50 6.09 -11.57
CA GLU A 53 10.57 5.08 -11.56
C GLU A 53 11.84 5.53 -10.83
N ASP A 54 12.15 6.83 -10.87
CA ASP A 54 13.31 7.43 -10.20
C ASP A 54 13.06 7.84 -8.73
N GLY A 55 11.84 7.63 -8.22
CA GLY A 55 11.46 7.97 -6.85
C GLY A 55 11.32 9.46 -6.54
N THR A 56 11.33 10.32 -7.57
CA THR A 56 11.38 11.79 -7.40
C THR A 56 10.01 12.47 -7.48
N ARG A 57 9.05 11.88 -8.18
CA ARG A 57 7.70 12.43 -8.37
C ARG A 57 6.67 11.49 -7.79
N PHE A 58 5.55 12.05 -7.39
CA PHE A 58 4.38 11.26 -6.98
C PHE A 58 3.11 11.81 -7.58
N THR A 59 2.10 10.94 -7.62
CA THR A 59 0.70 11.29 -7.79
C THR A 59 -0.08 10.60 -6.67
N ALA A 60 -0.92 11.34 -5.97
CA ALA A 60 -1.81 10.80 -4.95
C ALA A 60 -3.26 11.16 -5.28
N ILE A 61 -4.19 10.31 -4.84
CA ILE A 61 -5.62 10.59 -4.89
C ILE A 61 -6.20 10.60 -3.48
N SER A 62 -7.26 11.37 -3.30
CA SER A 62 -8.07 11.35 -2.08
C SER A 62 -9.41 10.69 -2.33
N ASP A 63 -9.91 10.00 -1.30
CA ASP A 63 -11.27 9.47 -1.13
C ASP A 63 -12.39 10.47 -1.51
N ARG A 64 -12.09 11.78 -1.61
CA ARG A 64 -13.03 12.82 -2.07
C ARG A 64 -12.98 13.09 -3.57
N ALA A 65 -12.61 12.12 -4.39
CA ALA A 65 -12.43 12.29 -5.84
C ALA A 65 -11.50 13.45 -6.18
N ALA A 66 -10.35 13.53 -5.54
CA ALA A 66 -9.33 14.55 -5.82
C ALA A 66 -8.00 13.90 -6.20
N ILE A 67 -7.18 14.61 -6.97
CA ILE A 67 -5.87 14.16 -7.42
C ILE A 67 -4.85 15.30 -7.31
N VAL A 68 -3.65 14.95 -6.92
CA VAL A 68 -2.52 15.87 -6.78
C VAL A 68 -1.24 15.19 -7.26
N SER A 69 -0.41 15.94 -7.96
CA SER A 69 0.93 15.50 -8.34
C SER A 69 1.98 16.45 -7.75
N GLY A 70 3.15 15.90 -7.43
CA GLY A 70 4.22 16.67 -6.82
C GLY A 70 5.60 16.01 -6.96
N ARG A 71 6.57 16.55 -6.24
CA ARG A 71 7.93 16.05 -6.15
C ARG A 71 8.35 15.86 -4.70
N PHE A 72 9.12 14.81 -4.45
CA PHE A 72 9.83 14.62 -3.20
C PHE A 72 11.12 15.42 -3.21
N LEU A 73 11.33 16.28 -2.21
CA LEU A 73 12.63 16.86 -1.92
C LEU A 73 13.41 15.89 -1.06
N ARG A 74 14.50 15.33 -1.58
CA ARG A 74 15.28 14.30 -0.90
C ARG A 74 16.65 14.79 -0.45
N ARG A 75 17.11 14.30 0.69
CA ARG A 75 18.50 14.41 1.16
C ARG A 75 18.96 13.02 1.60
N ASP A 76 20.09 12.57 1.07
CA ASP A 76 20.65 11.24 1.38
C ASP A 76 19.66 10.06 1.21
N GLY A 77 18.72 10.20 0.27
CA GLY A 77 17.71 9.19 -0.04
C GLY A 77 16.43 9.24 0.81
N GLU A 78 16.36 10.14 1.81
CA GLU A 78 15.21 10.36 2.66
C GLU A 78 14.38 11.56 2.19
N ILE A 79 13.05 11.50 2.35
CA ILE A 79 12.14 12.61 2.06
C ILE A 79 12.29 13.68 3.15
N THR A 80 12.64 14.89 2.74
CA THR A 80 12.81 16.06 3.62
C THR A 80 11.82 17.19 3.33
N GLY A 81 11.09 17.10 2.22
CA GLY A 81 10.10 18.08 1.82
C GLY A 81 9.24 17.57 0.66
N ILE A 82 8.15 18.28 0.40
CA ILE A 82 7.22 18.04 -0.70
C ILE A 82 6.99 19.36 -1.44
N GLU A 83 7.11 19.32 -2.76
CA GLU A 83 6.62 20.36 -3.66
C GLU A 83 5.42 19.80 -4.43
N ALA A 84 4.21 20.18 -4.03
CA ALA A 84 2.99 19.72 -4.68
C ALA A 84 2.38 20.82 -5.55
N GLY A 85 1.78 20.40 -6.66
CA GLY A 85 0.90 21.25 -7.45
C GLY A 85 -0.47 21.42 -6.80
N PRO A 86 -1.44 22.05 -7.50
CA PRO A 86 -2.79 22.20 -7.00
C PRO A 86 -3.47 20.83 -6.85
N ILE A 87 -4.33 20.71 -5.84
CA ILE A 87 -5.26 19.59 -5.71
C ILE A 87 -6.44 19.85 -6.65
N THR A 88 -6.74 18.90 -7.52
CA THR A 88 -7.75 19.05 -8.58
C THR A 88 -8.79 17.95 -8.52
N PRO A 89 -10.05 18.21 -8.89
CA PRO A 89 -11.09 17.19 -8.85
C PRO A 89 -10.91 16.14 -9.96
N LEU A 90 -11.20 14.89 -9.63
CA LEU A 90 -11.45 13.82 -10.59
C LEU A 90 -12.87 13.94 -11.11
N LEU A 91 -13.01 14.36 -12.38
CA LEU A 91 -14.31 14.61 -13.01
C LEU A 91 -14.96 13.32 -13.53
N ASP A 92 -16.29 13.29 -13.52
CA ASP A 92 -17.05 12.15 -14.04
C ASP A 92 -17.02 12.04 -15.57
N THR A 93 -17.80 11.10 -16.12
CA THR A 93 -17.86 10.84 -17.55
C THR A 93 -18.49 11.97 -18.36
N ASP A 94 -19.19 12.89 -17.68
CA ASP A 94 -19.82 14.07 -18.25
C ASP A 94 -18.98 15.35 -17.96
N GLY A 95 -17.79 15.20 -17.38
CA GLY A 95 -16.89 16.31 -17.02
C GLY A 95 -17.34 17.10 -15.79
N LYS A 96 -18.11 16.49 -14.88
CA LYS A 96 -18.66 17.14 -13.69
C LYS A 96 -18.01 16.62 -12.41
N THR A 97 -18.01 17.44 -11.38
CA THR A 97 -17.57 17.04 -10.04
C THR A 97 -18.45 15.90 -9.51
N GLN A 98 -17.81 14.90 -8.90
CA GLN A 98 -18.50 13.75 -8.33
C GLN A 98 -19.11 14.10 -6.96
N ARG A 99 -20.27 13.53 -6.65
CA ARG A 99 -20.81 13.56 -5.28
C ARG A 99 -20.03 12.56 -4.43
N GLN A 100 -19.74 12.89 -3.17
CA GLN A 100 -18.89 12.08 -2.28
C GLN A 100 -19.19 10.57 -2.33
N GLN A 101 -20.46 10.15 -2.14
CA GLN A 101 -20.87 8.74 -2.18
C GLN A 101 -20.53 7.98 -3.49
N ARG A 102 -20.28 8.67 -4.60
CA ARG A 102 -19.89 8.07 -5.88
C ARG A 102 -18.43 8.35 -6.23
N GLY A 103 -17.84 9.32 -5.55
CA GLY A 103 -16.50 9.84 -5.74
C GLY A 103 -15.46 9.23 -4.81
N ASP A 104 -15.86 8.39 -3.85
CA ASP A 104 -14.97 7.53 -3.06
C ASP A 104 -13.96 6.84 -3.96
N SER A 105 -12.76 7.38 -4.04
CA SER A 105 -11.70 6.91 -4.92
C SER A 105 -10.53 6.43 -4.09
N GLU A 106 -10.15 5.18 -4.27
CA GLU A 106 -9.24 4.48 -3.35
C GLU A 106 -7.93 4.07 -4.03
N GLY A 107 -8.03 3.29 -5.10
CA GLY A 107 -6.87 2.77 -5.81
C GLY A 107 -6.48 3.66 -6.98
N LEU A 108 -5.17 3.86 -7.18
CA LEU A 108 -4.58 4.57 -8.30
C LEU A 108 -3.59 3.66 -9.02
N ALA A 109 -3.69 3.61 -10.35
CA ALA A 109 -2.65 3.02 -11.19
C ALA A 109 -2.29 3.97 -12.35
N ILE A 110 -1.01 4.14 -12.67
CA ILE A 110 -0.55 4.95 -13.80
C ILE A 110 0.17 4.11 -14.83
N ARG A 111 -0.33 4.11 -16.06
CA ARG A 111 0.32 3.44 -17.17
C ARG A 111 1.47 4.27 -17.73
N ALA A 112 2.44 3.60 -18.36
CA ALA A 112 3.61 4.24 -18.99
C ALA A 112 3.28 5.37 -19.99
N ASP A 113 2.10 5.37 -20.62
CA ASP A 113 1.63 6.45 -21.50
C ASP A 113 1.01 7.64 -20.74
N GLY A 114 1.06 7.65 -19.41
CA GLY A 114 0.51 8.68 -18.53
C GLY A 114 -0.99 8.56 -18.27
N ARG A 115 -1.65 7.53 -18.83
CA ARG A 115 -3.06 7.27 -18.54
C ARG A 115 -3.23 6.81 -17.10
N ARG A 116 -4.11 7.49 -16.36
CA ARG A 116 -4.43 7.17 -14.96
C ARG A 116 -5.66 6.29 -14.90
N PHE A 117 -5.66 5.34 -13.98
CA PHE A 117 -6.80 4.51 -13.65
C PHE A 117 -7.11 4.69 -12.18
N VAL A 118 -8.39 4.79 -11.85
CA VAL A 118 -8.84 5.02 -10.48
C VAL A 118 -9.97 4.05 -10.15
N SER A 119 -9.83 3.30 -9.06
CA SER A 119 -10.92 2.48 -8.51
C SER A 119 -11.78 3.31 -7.56
N PHE A 120 -13.07 2.97 -7.48
CA PHE A 120 -14.02 3.66 -6.63
C PHE A 120 -14.83 2.68 -5.78
N GLU A 121 -15.07 3.04 -4.52
CA GLU A 121 -15.75 2.19 -3.54
C GLU A 121 -17.27 2.26 -3.68
N GLY A 122 -17.85 3.45 -3.49
CA GLY A 122 -19.30 3.62 -3.36
C GLY A 122 -20.11 3.11 -4.56
N ILE A 123 -19.52 3.13 -5.76
CA ILE A 123 -19.96 2.28 -6.87
C ILE A 123 -18.74 1.52 -7.38
N GLY A 124 -18.50 0.31 -6.85
CA GLY A 124 -17.41 -0.60 -7.27
C GLY A 124 -17.16 -0.59 -8.78
N ARG A 125 -16.17 0.18 -9.22
CA ARG A 125 -15.82 0.39 -10.64
C ARG A 125 -14.40 0.91 -10.76
N VAL A 126 -13.87 0.85 -11.99
CA VAL A 126 -12.63 1.52 -12.36
C VAL A 126 -12.92 2.49 -13.51
N TRP A 127 -12.38 3.70 -13.46
CA TRP A 127 -12.39 4.66 -14.57
C TRP A 127 -10.98 4.97 -15.04
N ALA A 128 -10.86 5.34 -16.31
CA ALA A 128 -9.62 5.80 -16.90
C ALA A 128 -9.66 7.32 -17.17
N TYR A 129 -8.50 7.96 -17.05
CA TYR A 129 -8.29 9.38 -17.30
C TYR A 129 -7.08 9.55 -18.22
N VAL A 130 -7.35 9.96 -19.46
CA VAL A 130 -6.30 10.38 -20.41
C VAL A 130 -5.91 11.83 -20.11
N THR A 131 -6.91 12.68 -19.92
CA THR A 131 -6.81 13.98 -19.25
C THR A 131 -7.68 13.96 -18.00
N LEU A 132 -7.57 14.99 -17.16
CA LEU A 132 -8.42 15.13 -15.97
C LEU A 132 -9.77 15.80 -16.27
N ASP A 133 -10.05 16.13 -17.54
CA ASP A 133 -11.26 16.86 -17.94
C ASP A 133 -12.53 16.00 -17.84
N LYS A 134 -12.39 14.68 -18.00
CA LYS A 134 -13.47 13.70 -17.81
C LYS A 134 -12.93 12.28 -17.72
N ALA A 135 -13.70 11.43 -17.06
CA ALA A 135 -13.45 9.99 -17.01
C ALA A 135 -13.90 9.26 -18.29
N ALA A 136 -13.26 8.13 -18.55
CA ALA A 136 -13.73 7.08 -19.47
C ALA A 136 -14.10 5.82 -18.68
N ARG A 137 -15.23 5.20 -19.04
CA ARG A 137 -15.73 4.00 -18.37
C ARG A 137 -14.94 2.77 -18.81
N LEU A 138 -14.50 1.96 -17.84
CA LEU A 138 -14.21 0.56 -18.10
C LEU A 138 -15.48 -0.28 -17.90
N PRO A 139 -15.56 -1.48 -18.50
CA PRO A 139 -16.60 -2.45 -18.19
C PRO A 139 -16.67 -2.72 -16.69
N ARG A 140 -17.88 -2.87 -16.16
CA ARG A 140 -18.12 -3.21 -14.75
C ARG A 140 -18.68 -4.63 -14.66
N PRO A 141 -17.90 -5.63 -14.19
CA PRO A 141 -18.40 -6.99 -14.05
C PRO A 141 -19.48 -7.07 -12.96
N ASP A 142 -20.37 -8.06 -13.07
CA ASP A 142 -21.46 -8.24 -12.09
C ASP A 142 -20.94 -8.49 -10.67
N ALA A 143 -19.77 -9.12 -10.53
CA ALA A 143 -19.11 -9.31 -9.24
C ALA A 143 -18.88 -7.99 -8.49
N PHE A 144 -18.62 -6.88 -9.20
CA PHE A 144 -18.43 -5.56 -8.56
C PHE A 144 -19.75 -4.95 -8.08
N LYS A 145 -20.91 -5.44 -8.55
CA LYS A 145 -22.22 -5.01 -8.07
C LYS A 145 -22.60 -5.69 -6.75
N SER A 146 -22.02 -6.85 -6.46
CA SER A 146 -22.20 -7.60 -5.22
C SER A 146 -21.22 -7.24 -4.10
N LEU A 147 -20.28 -6.33 -4.36
CA LEU A 147 -19.36 -5.82 -3.33
C LEU A 147 -20.13 -5.05 -2.25
N GLN A 148 -19.58 -5.06 -1.04
CA GLN A 148 -20.09 -4.24 0.06
C GLN A 148 -19.92 -2.76 -0.29
N SER A 149 -20.87 -1.91 0.11
CA SER A 149 -20.85 -0.49 -0.25
C SER A 149 -19.72 0.31 0.41
N ASN A 150 -19.21 -0.20 1.54
CA ASN A 150 -18.17 0.43 2.38
C ASN A 150 -17.04 -0.57 2.71
N SER A 151 -16.80 -1.52 1.79
CA SER A 151 -15.57 -2.33 1.76
C SER A 151 -15.31 -2.81 0.31
N GLY A 152 -15.39 -1.87 -0.62
CA GLY A 152 -15.38 -2.06 -2.08
C GLY A 152 -13.97 -2.16 -2.63
N LEU A 153 -13.72 -1.59 -3.83
CA LEU A 153 -12.43 -1.71 -4.53
C LEU A 153 -11.37 -0.73 -4.00
N GLU A 154 -10.55 -1.18 -3.06
CA GLU A 154 -9.53 -0.36 -2.39
C GLU A 154 -8.22 -0.25 -3.17
N ALA A 155 -7.79 -1.36 -3.77
CA ALA A 155 -6.46 -1.48 -4.33
C ALA A 155 -6.52 -1.60 -5.85
N LEU A 156 -5.58 -0.94 -6.54
CA LEU A 156 -5.44 -0.98 -7.98
C LEU A 156 -3.97 -0.95 -8.36
N ALA A 157 -3.52 -1.93 -9.14
CA ALA A 157 -2.17 -2.02 -9.66
C ALA A 157 -2.20 -2.20 -11.19
N ILE A 158 -1.08 -1.96 -11.86
CA ILE A 158 -0.92 -2.18 -13.30
C ILE A 158 0.41 -2.86 -13.58
N ASP A 159 0.42 -3.84 -14.48
CA ASP A 159 1.67 -4.49 -14.89
C ASP A 159 2.31 -3.85 -16.13
N ALA A 160 3.51 -4.32 -16.48
CA ALA A 160 4.25 -3.83 -17.64
C ALA A 160 3.54 -4.07 -18.99
N ALA A 161 2.56 -5.01 -19.04
CA ALA A 161 1.73 -5.23 -20.22
C ALA A 161 0.51 -4.28 -20.27
N GLY A 162 0.31 -3.46 -19.24
CA GLY A 162 -0.81 -2.52 -19.12
C GLY A 162 -2.11 -3.17 -18.63
N ARG A 163 -2.04 -4.37 -18.04
CA ARG A 163 -3.17 -5.08 -17.44
C ARG A 163 -3.40 -4.55 -16.03
N LEU A 164 -4.65 -4.28 -15.67
CA LEU A 164 -4.99 -3.77 -14.33
C LEU A 164 -5.34 -4.91 -13.40
N TYR A 165 -5.00 -4.77 -12.13
CA TYR A 165 -5.31 -5.73 -11.08
C TYR A 165 -5.97 -5.00 -9.92
N THR A 166 -7.12 -5.48 -9.46
CA THR A 166 -7.86 -4.86 -8.36
C THR A 166 -8.48 -5.91 -7.46
N LEU A 167 -8.72 -5.54 -6.20
CA LEU A 167 -9.30 -6.40 -5.18
C LEU A 167 -10.03 -5.54 -4.14
N PRO A 168 -10.95 -6.15 -3.36
CA PRO A 168 -11.73 -5.38 -2.41
C PRO A 168 -11.10 -5.31 -1.00
N GLU A 169 -11.52 -4.35 -0.17
CA GLU A 169 -11.09 -4.25 1.24
C GLU A 169 -11.42 -5.55 1.99
N ARG A 170 -12.63 -6.06 1.73
CA ARG A 170 -13.19 -7.26 2.34
C ARG A 170 -13.68 -8.25 1.30
N SER A 171 -13.41 -9.52 1.56
CA SER A 171 -13.95 -10.65 0.80
C SER A 171 -15.33 -11.12 1.30
N GLY A 172 -15.86 -10.55 2.38
CA GLY A 172 -17.15 -10.91 2.99
C GLY A 172 -17.11 -11.97 4.09
N ALA A 173 -15.99 -12.68 4.29
CA ALA A 173 -15.77 -13.55 5.46
C ALA A 173 -14.27 -13.63 5.82
N LEU A 174 -13.95 -13.80 7.11
CA LEU A 174 -12.56 -13.82 7.61
C LEU A 174 -11.70 -14.94 7.02
N THR A 175 -12.31 -16.06 6.62
CA THR A 175 -11.64 -17.22 6.01
C THR A 175 -11.72 -17.24 4.48
N ARG A 176 -12.49 -16.33 3.87
CA ARG A 176 -12.62 -16.27 2.42
C ARG A 176 -11.45 -15.46 1.84
N PRO A 177 -10.67 -15.98 0.88
CA PRO A 177 -9.62 -15.23 0.20
C PRO A 177 -10.12 -13.92 -0.43
N PHE A 178 -9.22 -12.96 -0.62
CA PHE A 178 -9.50 -11.79 -1.45
C PHE A 178 -9.47 -12.20 -2.92
N PRO A 179 -10.56 -12.03 -3.68
CA PRO A 179 -10.52 -12.20 -5.12
C PRO A 179 -9.64 -11.11 -5.75
N VAL A 180 -8.77 -11.48 -6.68
CA VAL A 180 -7.99 -10.52 -7.48
C VAL A 180 -8.50 -10.55 -8.90
N TRP A 181 -9.08 -9.45 -9.35
CA TRP A 181 -9.58 -9.30 -10.71
C TRP A 181 -8.51 -8.70 -11.61
N ARG A 182 -8.39 -9.24 -12.82
CA ARG A 182 -7.51 -8.74 -13.87
C ARG A 182 -8.33 -8.15 -15.01
N TYR A 183 -8.07 -6.91 -15.37
CA TYR A 183 -8.56 -6.31 -16.60
C TYR A 183 -7.50 -6.42 -17.69
N ASP A 184 -7.86 -7.07 -18.78
CA ASP A 184 -7.00 -7.21 -19.96
C ASP A 184 -7.86 -7.12 -21.22
N ASN A 185 -7.47 -6.23 -22.15
CA ASN A 185 -8.12 -6.05 -23.45
C ASN A 185 -9.66 -5.95 -23.41
N GLY A 186 -10.21 -5.19 -22.46
CA GLY A 186 -11.67 -4.99 -22.36
C GLY A 186 -12.41 -6.02 -21.52
N ILE A 187 -11.72 -7.01 -20.98
CA ILE A 187 -12.33 -8.13 -20.25
C ILE A 187 -11.79 -8.17 -18.83
N TRP A 188 -12.70 -8.28 -17.87
CA TRP A 188 -12.37 -8.62 -16.49
C TRP A 188 -12.43 -10.14 -16.29
N THR A 189 -11.36 -10.71 -15.74
CA THR A 189 -11.32 -12.10 -15.23
C THR A 189 -10.93 -12.09 -13.76
N GLN A 190 -11.06 -13.21 -13.07
CA GLN A 190 -10.56 -13.41 -11.71
C GLN A 190 -9.55 -14.56 -11.72
N PRO A 191 -8.29 -14.32 -12.13
CA PRO A 191 -7.32 -15.40 -12.23
C PRO A 191 -6.73 -15.80 -10.86
N PHE A 192 -6.80 -14.93 -9.84
CA PHE A 192 -6.12 -15.17 -8.58
C PHE A 192 -7.01 -14.95 -7.36
N ASP A 193 -6.59 -15.55 -6.26
CA ASP A 193 -7.09 -15.35 -4.92
C ASP A 193 -5.91 -15.14 -3.97
N ILE A 194 -6.00 -14.15 -3.10
CA ILE A 194 -4.99 -13.91 -2.05
C ILE A 194 -5.55 -14.42 -0.72
N PRO A 195 -4.88 -15.38 -0.06
CA PRO A 195 -5.38 -15.89 1.21
C PRO A 195 -5.33 -14.82 2.29
N ARG A 196 -6.37 -14.80 3.12
CA ARG A 196 -6.42 -13.95 4.32
C ARG A 196 -5.51 -14.52 5.41
N ARG A 197 -4.82 -13.64 6.12
CA ARG A 197 -3.97 -13.94 7.28
C ARG A 197 -4.25 -12.95 8.39
N GLY A 198 -4.81 -13.41 9.51
CA GLY A 198 -5.19 -12.53 10.63
C GLY A 198 -6.34 -11.57 10.30
N GLY A 199 -6.47 -10.48 11.08
CA GLY A 199 -7.51 -9.47 10.92
C GLY A 199 -7.20 -8.38 9.87
N PHE A 200 -6.11 -8.52 9.13
CA PHE A 200 -5.67 -7.57 8.10
C PHE A 200 -6.62 -7.54 6.90
N LEU A 201 -6.87 -6.32 6.40
CA LEU A 201 -7.68 -5.99 5.23
C LEU A 201 -6.80 -5.37 4.14
N ALA A 202 -7.12 -5.63 2.88
CA ALA A 202 -6.39 -5.07 1.73
C ALA A 202 -6.73 -3.60 1.54
N VAL A 203 -5.74 -2.73 1.36
CA VAL A 203 -5.97 -1.27 1.21
C VAL A 203 -5.16 -0.62 0.10
N GLY A 204 -4.02 -1.19 -0.29
CA GLY A 204 -3.25 -0.72 -1.43
C GLY A 204 -2.53 -1.88 -2.11
N ALA A 205 -2.26 -1.76 -3.40
CA ALA A 205 -1.46 -2.74 -4.11
C ALA A 205 -0.67 -2.08 -5.23
N ASP A 206 0.45 -2.68 -5.59
CA ASP A 206 1.24 -2.28 -6.74
C ASP A 206 1.97 -3.49 -7.33
N ILE A 207 2.39 -3.39 -8.59
CA ILE A 207 3.27 -4.36 -9.24
C ILE A 207 4.63 -3.71 -9.42
N GLY A 208 5.59 -4.17 -8.63
CA GLY A 208 6.92 -3.58 -8.60
C GLY A 208 7.67 -3.77 -9.93
N PRO A 209 8.80 -3.06 -10.11
CA PRO A 209 9.65 -3.19 -11.30
C PRO A 209 10.27 -4.60 -11.45
N ASP A 210 10.22 -5.43 -10.41
CA ASP A 210 10.58 -6.84 -10.45
C ASP A 210 9.45 -7.77 -10.93
N GLY A 211 8.31 -7.20 -11.36
CA GLY A 211 7.15 -7.93 -11.91
C GLY A 211 6.34 -8.68 -10.86
N ARG A 212 6.58 -8.41 -9.57
CA ARG A 212 5.89 -9.06 -8.46
C ARG A 212 4.73 -8.23 -7.95
N PHE A 213 3.73 -8.90 -7.40
CA PHE A 213 2.57 -8.25 -6.80
C PHE A 213 2.86 -7.93 -5.33
N TYR A 214 2.66 -6.68 -4.93
CA TYR A 214 2.81 -6.19 -3.57
C TYR A 214 1.45 -5.74 -3.05
N LEU A 215 1.13 -6.15 -1.83
CA LEU A 215 -0.13 -5.84 -1.18
C LEU A 215 0.13 -5.17 0.16
N LEU A 216 -0.34 -3.94 0.31
CA LEU A 216 -0.48 -3.24 1.58
C LEU A 216 -1.79 -3.67 2.25
N GLU A 217 -1.67 -4.09 3.50
CA GLU A 217 -2.81 -4.44 4.33
C GLU A 217 -2.74 -3.72 5.67
N ARG A 218 -3.91 -3.36 6.21
CA ARG A 218 -4.04 -2.76 7.53
C ARG A 218 -5.01 -3.52 8.42
N GLU A 219 -4.79 -3.44 9.73
CA GLU A 219 -5.69 -3.91 10.77
C GLU A 219 -5.93 -2.77 11.76
N PHE A 220 -7.21 -2.42 11.98
CA PHE A 220 -7.60 -1.49 13.03
C PHE A 220 -8.06 -2.25 14.27
N THR A 221 -7.38 -2.05 15.40
CA THR A 221 -7.64 -2.79 16.64
C THR A 221 -8.68 -2.13 17.55
N GLY A 222 -9.27 -1.01 17.12
CA GLY A 222 -10.08 -0.13 17.97
C GLY A 222 -9.28 1.00 18.63
N PHE A 223 -7.95 0.84 18.78
CA PHE A 223 -7.07 1.83 19.41
C PHE A 223 -6.04 2.43 18.45
N GLY A 224 -5.79 1.77 17.32
CA GLY A 224 -4.80 2.19 16.34
C GLY A 224 -4.60 1.15 15.26
N PHE A 225 -3.68 1.46 14.34
CA PHE A 225 -3.40 0.64 13.17
C PHE A 225 -2.14 -0.21 13.34
N ARG A 226 -2.18 -1.38 12.72
CA ARG A 226 -1.02 -2.15 12.28
C ARG A 226 -1.06 -2.24 10.77
N SER A 227 0.10 -2.21 10.15
CA SER A 227 0.22 -2.32 8.69
C SER A 227 1.22 -3.40 8.34
N ARG A 228 1.02 -4.06 7.20
CA ARG A 228 2.01 -4.97 6.63
C ARG A 228 2.04 -4.83 5.13
N VAL A 229 3.17 -5.16 4.53
CA VAL A 229 3.25 -5.41 3.10
C VAL A 229 3.62 -6.86 2.86
N ARG A 230 2.79 -7.55 2.08
CA ARG A 230 3.10 -8.87 1.54
C ARG A 230 3.49 -8.76 0.07
N ARG A 231 4.31 -9.70 -0.38
CA ARG A 231 4.73 -9.84 -1.77
C ARG A 231 4.45 -11.24 -2.27
N PHE A 232 4.11 -11.33 -3.54
CA PHE A 232 3.84 -12.57 -4.24
C PHE A 232 4.58 -12.62 -5.57
N ASP A 233 5.13 -13.78 -5.90
CA ASP A 233 5.54 -14.08 -7.25
C ASP A 233 4.29 -14.16 -8.13
N MET A 234 4.34 -13.58 -9.33
CA MET A 234 3.19 -13.50 -10.24
C MET A 234 3.45 -14.31 -11.50
N SER A 235 2.51 -15.19 -11.81
CA SER A 235 2.41 -15.89 -13.09
C SER A 235 1.10 -15.52 -13.78
N GLU A 236 0.88 -16.02 -14.99
CA GLU A 236 -0.36 -15.76 -15.73
C GLU A 236 -1.64 -16.25 -15.04
N THR A 237 -1.54 -17.27 -14.17
CA THR A 237 -2.69 -17.95 -13.56
C THR A 237 -2.60 -18.12 -12.05
N ALA A 238 -1.54 -17.64 -11.40
CA ALA A 238 -1.39 -17.76 -9.96
C ALA A 238 -0.49 -16.67 -9.35
N LEU A 239 -0.83 -16.29 -8.12
CA LEU A 239 0.06 -15.65 -7.17
C LEU A 239 0.63 -16.71 -6.23
N SER A 240 1.94 -16.75 -6.06
CA SER A 240 2.64 -17.73 -5.23
C SER A 240 3.77 -17.04 -4.45
N GLY A 241 4.61 -17.82 -3.75
CA GLY A 241 5.79 -17.27 -3.07
C GLY A 241 5.47 -16.18 -2.05
N GLU A 242 4.36 -16.33 -1.30
CA GLU A 242 3.91 -15.36 -0.29
C GLU A 242 5.05 -15.07 0.71
N VAL A 243 5.46 -13.80 0.79
CA VAL A 243 6.42 -13.30 1.78
C VAL A 243 5.86 -12.05 2.44
N THR A 244 5.79 -12.05 3.78
CA THR A 244 5.58 -10.81 4.54
C THR A 244 6.89 -10.04 4.59
N LEU A 245 6.94 -8.89 3.93
CA LEU A 245 8.13 -8.05 3.87
C LEU A 245 8.34 -7.30 5.17
N PHE A 246 7.28 -6.76 5.76
CA PHE A 246 7.29 -6.24 7.12
C PHE A 246 5.88 -6.31 7.71
N GLU A 247 5.80 -6.27 9.04
CA GLU A 247 4.58 -6.02 9.78
C GLU A 247 4.91 -5.03 10.91
N SER A 248 4.14 -3.94 11.01
CA SER A 248 4.41 -2.91 11.99
C SER A 248 3.84 -3.29 13.37
N PRO A 249 4.49 -2.86 14.47
CA PRO A 249 3.83 -2.77 15.76
C PRO A 249 2.59 -1.87 15.68
N LEU A 250 1.68 -2.05 16.63
CA LEU A 250 0.51 -1.19 16.80
C LEU A 250 0.94 0.27 17.00
N LEU A 251 0.23 1.21 16.37
CA LEU A 251 0.47 2.67 16.44
C LEU A 251 1.83 3.14 15.89
N ARG A 252 2.59 2.26 15.22
CA ARG A 252 3.85 2.67 14.58
C ARG A 252 3.63 3.66 13.45
N HIS A 253 2.62 3.39 12.63
CA HIS A 253 2.18 4.23 11.53
C HIS A 253 0.69 4.52 11.69
N ASP A 254 0.22 5.57 11.03
CA ASP A 254 -1.19 5.93 10.96
C ASP A 254 -1.93 5.04 9.93
N ASN A 255 -3.09 5.47 9.43
CA ASN A 255 -3.92 4.74 8.47
C ASN A 255 -3.25 4.61 7.08
N LEU A 256 -2.22 3.77 6.93
CA LEU A 256 -1.57 3.52 5.63
C LEU A 256 -2.55 2.85 4.66
N GLU A 257 -2.82 3.51 3.53
CA GLU A 257 -3.80 3.05 2.53
C GLU A 257 -3.23 3.03 1.10
N GLY A 258 -2.36 3.97 0.72
CA GLY A 258 -1.69 3.92 -0.59
C GLY A 258 -0.32 3.24 -0.55
N LEU A 259 0.05 2.52 -1.61
CA LEU A 259 1.35 1.85 -1.79
C LEU A 259 1.86 2.09 -3.22
N ALA A 260 3.13 2.50 -3.33
CA ALA A 260 3.89 2.50 -4.57
C ALA A 260 5.23 1.76 -4.37
N VAL A 261 5.64 0.99 -5.37
CA VAL A 261 6.82 0.13 -5.38
C VAL A 261 7.74 0.52 -6.53
N TRP A 262 8.92 1.02 -6.20
CA TRP A 262 9.90 1.50 -7.18
C TRP A 262 11.30 0.99 -6.84
N GLN A 263 12.28 1.24 -7.71
CA GLN A 263 13.66 0.79 -7.50
C GLN A 263 14.58 1.99 -7.34
N ASP A 264 15.35 2.03 -6.25
CA ASP A 264 16.35 3.10 -6.06
C ASP A 264 17.52 2.97 -7.05
N PRO A 265 18.34 4.02 -7.25
CA PRO A 265 19.49 3.95 -8.15
C PRO A 265 20.57 2.92 -7.78
N ARG A 266 20.48 2.31 -6.58
CA ARG A 266 21.36 1.22 -6.14
C ARG A 266 20.75 -0.16 -6.41
N GLY A 267 19.56 -0.22 -7.00
CA GLY A 267 18.87 -1.46 -7.35
C GLY A 267 17.96 -2.00 -6.25
N HIS A 268 17.78 -1.30 -5.12
CA HIS A 268 16.92 -1.78 -4.04
C HIS A 268 15.46 -1.46 -4.31
N ILE A 269 14.58 -2.43 -4.07
CA ILE A 269 13.13 -2.17 -4.07
C ILE A 269 12.77 -1.29 -2.87
N ARG A 270 12.03 -0.22 -3.14
CA ARG A 270 11.50 0.74 -2.19
C ARG A 270 9.99 0.62 -2.15
N LEU A 271 9.46 0.55 -0.93
CA LEU A 271 8.03 0.64 -0.65
C LEU A 271 7.78 2.05 -0.13
N THR A 272 7.08 2.88 -0.88
CA THR A 272 6.60 4.19 -0.43
C THR A 272 5.11 4.09 -0.21
N MET A 273 4.66 4.36 1.01
CA MET A 273 3.25 4.32 1.38
C MET A 273 2.78 5.70 1.83
N ILE A 274 1.49 5.98 1.70
CA ILE A 274 0.84 7.19 2.21
C ILE A 274 -0.21 6.81 3.25
N ALA A 275 -0.23 7.54 4.36
CA ALA A 275 -1.27 7.44 5.37
C ALA A 275 -2.40 8.43 5.09
N ASP A 276 -3.63 7.95 5.23
CA ASP A 276 -4.82 8.76 5.32
C ASP A 276 -4.93 9.39 6.71
N ASP A 277 -5.30 10.66 6.75
CA ASP A 277 -5.66 11.35 7.98
C ASP A 277 -7.14 11.18 8.35
N ASN A 278 -7.95 10.52 7.52
CA ASN A 278 -9.41 10.39 7.66
C ASN A 278 -10.11 11.75 7.90
N PHE A 279 -9.48 12.87 7.52
CA PHE A 279 -9.87 14.23 7.90
C PHE A 279 -10.02 14.45 9.42
N ASN A 280 -9.27 13.68 10.23
CA ASN A 280 -9.25 13.74 11.67
C ASN A 280 -7.98 14.46 12.16
N ALA A 281 -8.14 15.46 13.02
CA ALA A 281 -7.02 16.25 13.56
C ALA A 281 -5.98 15.44 14.37
N LEU A 282 -6.32 14.23 14.81
CA LEU A 282 -5.39 13.34 15.51
C LEU A 282 -4.48 12.54 14.57
N GLN A 283 -4.90 12.39 13.32
CA GLN A 283 -4.19 11.61 12.32
C GLN A 283 -3.38 12.50 11.38
N ARG A 284 -2.50 11.90 10.58
CA ARG A 284 -1.54 12.64 9.76
C ARG A 284 -1.39 12.04 8.38
N THR A 285 -1.47 12.87 7.35
CA THR A 285 -0.95 12.52 6.03
C THR A 285 0.57 12.34 6.11
N GLN A 286 1.03 11.11 5.93
CA GLN A 286 2.42 10.75 6.10
C GLN A 286 2.90 9.85 4.97
N PHE A 287 4.03 10.20 4.36
CA PHE A 287 4.79 9.26 3.53
C PHE A 287 5.68 8.40 4.42
N VAL A 288 5.65 7.09 4.22
CA VAL A 288 6.44 6.10 4.96
C VAL A 288 7.22 5.25 3.98
N GLU A 289 8.54 5.19 4.14
CA GLU A 289 9.42 4.44 3.24
C GLU A 289 10.11 3.26 3.92
N TYR A 290 10.09 2.13 3.24
CA TYR A 290 10.86 0.93 3.57
C TYR A 290 11.73 0.52 2.38
N THR A 291 12.88 -0.07 2.66
CA THR A 291 13.76 -0.67 1.64
C THR A 291 13.75 -2.18 1.82
N VAL A 292 13.45 -2.92 0.77
CA VAL A 292 13.47 -4.39 0.77
C VAL A 292 14.92 -4.85 0.57
N PRO A 293 15.52 -5.60 1.50
CA PRO A 293 16.88 -6.12 1.33
C PRO A 293 16.99 -7.03 0.11
N GLU A 294 18.17 -7.05 -0.52
CA GLU A 294 18.47 -7.92 -1.68
C GLU A 294 18.16 -9.40 -1.40
N SER A 295 18.36 -9.85 -0.15
CA SER A 295 18.07 -11.23 0.28
C SER A 295 16.60 -11.62 0.16
N LEU A 296 15.70 -10.64 0.15
CA LEU A 296 14.28 -10.85 -0.16
C LEU A 296 13.98 -10.51 -1.60
N ALA A 297 14.60 -9.48 -2.19
CA ALA A 297 14.38 -9.08 -3.59
C ALA A 297 14.75 -10.19 -4.60
N SER A 298 15.69 -11.06 -4.27
CA SER A 298 16.14 -12.17 -5.13
C SER A 298 15.60 -13.53 -4.68
N LYS A 299 14.79 -14.16 -5.53
CA LYS A 299 14.79 -15.60 -5.83
C LYS A 299 14.07 -15.82 -7.16
N SER A 300 14.74 -15.47 -8.24
CA SER A 300 14.55 -16.20 -9.50
C SER A 300 15.79 -17.06 -9.64
N ASP A 301 15.65 -18.39 -9.53
CA ASP A 301 16.66 -19.27 -10.08
C ASP A 301 16.81 -18.87 -11.55
N ARG A 302 17.96 -18.28 -11.90
CA ARG A 302 18.37 -18.23 -13.30
C ARG A 302 18.75 -19.66 -13.67
N PRO A 303 18.34 -20.16 -14.85
CA PRO A 303 18.88 -21.41 -15.37
C PRO A 303 20.40 -21.34 -15.51
#